data_AF-A0A950JRJ6-F1
#
_entry.id   AF-A0A950JRJ6-F1
#
_cell.length_a   1.000
_cell.length_b   1.000
_cell.length_c   1.000
_cell.angle_alpha   90.00
_cell.angle_beta   90.00
_cell.angle_gamma   90.00
#
_symmetry.space_group_name_H-M   'P 1'
#
loop_
_entity.id
_entity.type
_entity.pdbx_description
1 polymer ?
#
loop_
_entity_poly.entity_id
_entity_poly.type
_entity_poly.pdbx_seq_one_letter_code
_entity_poly.pdbx_strand_id
1 'polypeptide(L)'
;AGALMMPYGRFIEAATSVRYDLDVLAGRFVASVEQVAHRITTLQRSERRGVPFFFLRIDHAGNVLKRISAGGFPFSRFGGICPRWRVFDCFAAPGETLVQHIGLPDGARYLTIARTVESVRTRHPFTGRRVALCIGCDVSHASAVVYGDTLALGSPENAVPTGVACRVCLVPNCPTRAAPAMTQPLKLDPWRKNTWPFEFA
;
A
#
# COMPACT_ATOMS: atom_id res chain seq x y z
N ALA A 1 21.64 -0.14 -10.94
CA ALA A 1 21.86 -1.49 -10.38
C ALA A 1 20.67 -2.44 -10.57
N GLY A 2 19.45 -2.10 -10.13
CA GLY A 2 18.32 -3.05 -10.12
C GLY A 2 17.99 -3.73 -11.47
N ALA A 3 18.02 -2.99 -12.59
CA ALA A 3 17.76 -3.57 -13.92
C ALA A 3 18.90 -4.47 -14.45
N LEU A 4 20.11 -4.35 -13.90
CA LEU A 4 21.25 -5.22 -14.21
C LEU A 4 21.13 -6.54 -13.45
N MET A 5 20.80 -6.48 -12.15
CA MET A 5 20.61 -7.66 -11.29
C MET A 5 19.31 -8.42 -11.63
N MET A 6 18.28 -7.70 -12.07
CA MET A 6 16.98 -8.24 -12.47
C MET A 6 16.66 -7.81 -13.92
N PRO A 7 17.28 -8.45 -14.94
CA PRO A 7 17.07 -8.10 -16.35
C PRO A 7 15.60 -8.19 -16.73
N TYR A 8 15.11 -7.24 -17.54
CA TYR A 8 13.68 -7.04 -17.78
C TYR A 8 12.94 -8.31 -18.21
N GLY A 9 13.40 -8.97 -19.29
CA GLY A 9 12.75 -10.18 -19.84
C GLY A 9 12.68 -11.32 -18.84
N ARG A 10 13.83 -11.72 -18.29
CA ARG A 10 13.91 -12.77 -17.27
C ARG A 10 13.06 -12.46 -16.03
N PHE A 11 13.06 -11.20 -15.60
CA PHE A 11 12.33 -10.80 -14.41
C PHE A 11 10.82 -10.74 -14.62
N ILE A 12 10.33 -10.22 -15.76
CA ILE A 12 8.89 -10.18 -16.02
C ILE A 12 8.33 -11.59 -16.18
N GLU A 13 9.03 -12.47 -16.90
CA GLU A 13 8.63 -13.88 -17.06
C GLU A 13 8.58 -14.61 -15.72
N ALA A 14 9.60 -14.41 -14.87
CA ALA A 14 9.59 -14.95 -13.53
C ALA A 14 8.42 -14.39 -12.71
N ALA A 15 8.24 -13.07 -12.70
CA ALA A 15 7.21 -12.39 -11.91
C ALA A 15 5.80 -12.84 -12.31
N THR A 16 5.50 -12.96 -13.60
CA THR A 16 4.19 -13.44 -14.05
C THR A 16 3.99 -14.92 -13.72
N SER A 17 5.02 -15.77 -13.90
CA SER A 17 4.92 -17.21 -13.63
C SER A 17 4.61 -17.56 -12.17
N VAL A 18 5.09 -16.74 -11.22
CA VAL A 18 4.86 -16.94 -9.78
C VAL A 18 3.79 -15.99 -9.23
N ARG A 19 3.01 -15.35 -10.11
CA ARG A 19 1.97 -14.37 -9.74
C ARG A 19 2.47 -13.30 -8.75
N TYR A 20 3.64 -12.72 -9.04
CA TYR A 20 4.25 -11.63 -8.26
C TYR A 20 4.51 -11.95 -6.77
N ASP A 21 4.72 -13.22 -6.41
CA ASP A 21 5.21 -13.59 -5.08
C ASP A 21 6.58 -12.94 -4.81
N LEU A 22 6.61 -12.04 -3.82
CA LEU A 22 7.80 -11.24 -3.53
C LEU A 22 8.94 -12.07 -2.95
N ASP A 23 8.63 -13.08 -2.15
CA ASP A 23 9.62 -13.88 -1.45
C ASP A 23 10.25 -14.90 -2.42
N VAL A 24 9.44 -15.50 -3.30
CA VAL A 24 9.95 -16.36 -4.38
C VAL A 24 10.86 -15.59 -5.33
N LEU A 25 10.46 -14.37 -5.73
CA LEU A 25 11.29 -13.52 -6.57
C LEU A 25 12.58 -13.07 -5.87
N ALA A 26 12.51 -12.74 -4.58
CA ALA A 26 13.67 -12.36 -3.78
C ALA A 26 14.70 -13.49 -3.74
N GLY A 27 14.27 -14.73 -3.51
CA GLY A 27 15.11 -15.92 -3.56
C GLY A 27 15.72 -16.14 -4.95
N ARG A 28 14.90 -16.08 -6.01
CA ARG A 28 15.34 -16.36 -7.39
C ARG A 28 16.37 -15.38 -7.93
N PHE A 29 16.31 -14.12 -7.53
CA PHE A 29 17.21 -13.07 -8.01
C PHE A 29 18.28 -12.66 -7.01
N VAL A 30 18.38 -13.36 -5.87
CA VAL A 30 19.31 -13.05 -4.76
C VAL A 30 19.23 -11.56 -4.41
N ALA A 31 18.01 -11.09 -4.22
CA ALA A 31 17.68 -9.69 -4.01
C ALA A 31 16.83 -9.54 -2.74
N SER A 32 16.90 -8.37 -2.11
CA SER A 32 15.99 -8.08 -0.99
C SER A 32 14.56 -7.88 -1.51
N VAL A 33 13.58 -8.11 -0.64
CA VAL A 33 12.18 -7.84 -0.97
C VAL A 33 11.95 -6.37 -1.34
N GLU A 34 12.68 -5.43 -0.74
CA GLU A 34 12.64 -4.02 -1.16
C GLU A 34 13.11 -3.83 -2.61
N GLN A 35 14.18 -4.52 -3.01
CA GLN A 35 14.69 -4.45 -4.39
C GLN A 35 13.70 -5.07 -5.39
N VAL A 36 13.10 -6.20 -5.04
CA VAL A 36 12.06 -6.85 -5.86
C VAL A 36 10.82 -5.97 -5.98
N ALA A 37 10.31 -5.46 -4.85
CA ALA A 37 9.16 -4.55 -4.80
C ALA A 37 9.41 -3.29 -5.64
N HIS A 38 10.62 -2.74 -5.59
CA HIS A 38 11.01 -1.64 -6.47
C HIS A 38 11.08 -2.06 -7.95
N ARG A 39 11.50 -3.30 -8.24
CA ARG A 39 11.65 -3.75 -9.62
C ARG A 39 10.30 -3.97 -10.29
N ILE A 40 9.33 -4.56 -9.60
CA ILE A 40 7.98 -4.82 -10.15
C ILE A 40 7.28 -3.51 -10.55
N THR A 41 7.51 -2.39 -9.85
CA THR A 41 6.93 -1.09 -10.24
C THR A 41 7.52 -0.51 -11.52
N THR A 42 8.55 -1.13 -12.11
CA THR A 42 9.23 -0.63 -13.32
C THR A 42 8.91 -1.46 -14.56
N LEU A 43 8.02 -2.44 -14.47
CA LEU A 43 7.66 -3.35 -15.56
C LEU A 43 6.67 -2.73 -16.55
N GLN A 44 7.04 -1.59 -17.13
CA GLN A 44 6.18 -0.78 -18.03
C GLN A 44 6.77 -0.59 -19.43
N ARG A 45 7.66 -1.50 -19.88
CA ARG A 45 8.18 -1.48 -21.26
C ARG A 45 7.04 -1.77 -22.25
N SER A 46 6.97 -1.00 -23.33
CA SER A 46 6.05 -1.23 -24.45
C SER A 46 6.09 -2.69 -24.93
N GLU A 47 4.95 -3.23 -25.34
CA GLU A 47 4.73 -4.63 -25.75
C GLU A 47 4.93 -5.72 -24.68
N ARG A 48 5.49 -5.40 -23.50
CA ARG A 48 5.71 -6.37 -22.41
C ARG A 48 5.47 -5.74 -21.05
N ARG A 49 4.26 -5.24 -20.83
CA ARG A 49 3.85 -4.62 -19.55
C ARG A 49 3.49 -5.69 -18.52
N GLY A 50 3.92 -5.49 -17.29
CA GLY A 50 3.41 -6.20 -16.13
C GLY A 50 2.30 -5.41 -15.42
N VAL A 51 1.81 -5.97 -14.32
CA VAL A 51 0.84 -5.29 -13.44
C VAL A 51 1.40 -3.92 -12.98
N PRO A 52 0.63 -2.83 -13.11
CA PRO A 52 1.07 -1.48 -12.74
C PRO A 52 1.04 -1.29 -11.22
N PHE A 53 2.10 -1.72 -10.56
CA PHE A 53 2.24 -1.53 -9.12
C PHE A 53 2.62 -0.09 -8.73
N PHE A 54 2.08 0.36 -7.59
CA PHE A 54 2.67 1.44 -6.82
C PHE A 54 3.52 0.89 -5.67
N PHE A 55 4.41 1.73 -5.15
CA PHE A 55 5.30 1.42 -4.03
C PHE A 55 5.40 2.62 -3.10
N LEU A 56 5.35 2.34 -1.81
CA LEU A 56 5.56 3.28 -0.72
C LEU A 56 6.52 2.68 0.30
N ARG A 57 7.42 3.53 0.79
CA ARG A 57 8.29 3.23 1.93
C ARG A 57 7.94 4.20 3.04
N ILE A 58 7.52 3.69 4.19
CA ILE A 58 6.96 4.49 5.29
C ILE A 58 7.69 4.13 6.58
N ASP A 59 7.98 5.10 7.45
CA ASP A 59 8.47 4.79 8.80
C ASP A 59 7.33 4.74 9.83
N HIS A 60 7.66 4.32 11.06
CA HIS A 60 6.68 4.16 12.13
C HIS A 60 5.97 5.46 12.54
N ALA A 61 6.53 6.62 12.20
CA ALA A 61 5.93 7.93 12.47
C ALA A 61 4.99 8.39 11.34
N GLY A 62 4.85 7.61 10.26
CA GLY A 62 4.03 7.97 9.11
C GLY A 62 4.76 8.80 8.05
N ASN A 63 6.07 9.01 8.18
CA ASN A 63 6.82 9.70 7.13
C ASN A 63 6.96 8.78 5.93
N VAL A 64 6.51 9.26 4.77
CA VAL A 64 6.70 8.55 3.51
C VAL A 64 8.06 8.92 2.93
N LEU A 65 8.98 7.97 2.97
CA LEU A 65 10.37 8.10 2.58
C LEU A 65 10.60 7.93 1.08
N LYS A 66 9.71 7.18 0.40
CA LYS A 66 9.79 6.93 -1.03
C LYS A 66 8.41 6.63 -1.61
N ARG A 67 8.14 7.15 -2.80
CA ARG A 67 6.95 6.87 -3.60
C ARG A 67 7.36 6.52 -5.02
N ILE A 68 6.78 5.46 -5.57
CA ILE A 68 6.86 5.12 -7.00
C ILE A 68 5.47 4.69 -7.45
N SER A 69 5.07 5.09 -8.65
CA SER A 69 3.78 4.70 -9.22
C SER A 69 3.92 4.44 -10.71
N ALA A 70 3.51 3.27 -11.16
CA ALA A 70 3.49 2.88 -12.57
C ALA A 70 2.17 3.24 -13.30
N GLY A 71 1.06 3.47 -12.58
CA GLY A 71 -0.27 3.58 -13.20
C GLY A 71 -1.29 4.42 -12.43
N GLY A 72 -1.01 5.70 -12.22
CA GLY A 72 -2.02 6.63 -11.68
C GLY A 72 -2.54 6.26 -10.28
N PHE A 73 -1.65 6.07 -9.32
CA PHE A 73 -2.02 5.78 -7.94
C PHE A 73 -2.41 7.05 -7.15
N PRO A 74 -3.55 7.11 -6.44
CA PRO A 74 -4.03 8.32 -5.76
C PRO A 74 -3.08 8.86 -4.67
N PHE A 75 -2.30 7.99 -4.03
CA PHE A 75 -1.29 8.40 -3.04
C PHE A 75 0.10 8.64 -3.65
N SER A 76 0.21 8.74 -4.98
CA SER A 76 1.48 9.03 -5.65
C SER A 76 2.00 10.44 -5.40
N ARG A 77 1.12 11.40 -5.07
CA ARG A 77 1.46 12.81 -4.84
C ARG A 77 1.46 13.19 -3.36
N PHE A 78 0.36 12.97 -2.65
CA PHE A 78 0.20 13.34 -1.23
C PHE A 78 -0.61 12.28 -0.47
N GLY A 79 -0.52 12.28 0.87
CA GLY A 79 -1.26 11.38 1.75
C GLY A 79 -0.59 10.02 1.99
N GLY A 80 -1.37 9.03 2.43
CA GLY A 80 -0.92 7.65 2.68
C GLY A 80 -0.81 7.30 4.16
N ILE A 81 -1.54 8.04 5.00
CA ILE A 81 -1.50 7.93 6.47
C ILE A 81 -2.88 7.60 7.05
N CYS A 82 -3.80 7.05 6.24
CA CYS A 82 -5.12 6.69 6.74
C CYS A 82 -5.01 5.51 7.71
N PRO A 83 -5.49 5.62 8.96
CA PRO A 83 -5.42 4.51 9.92
C PRO A 83 -6.24 3.28 9.51
N ARG A 84 -7.21 3.43 8.58
CA ARG A 84 -7.96 2.30 8.01
C ARG A 84 -7.14 1.52 6.98
N TRP A 85 -6.09 2.14 6.45
CA TRP A 85 -5.11 1.46 5.64
C TRP A 85 -4.09 0.80 6.56
N ARG A 86 -4.13 -0.54 6.63
CA ARG A 86 -3.38 -1.36 7.59
C ARG A 86 -1.88 -1.43 7.32
N VAL A 87 -1.33 -0.48 6.58
CA VAL A 87 0.11 -0.38 6.34
C VAL A 87 0.91 -0.20 7.65
N PHE A 88 0.32 0.45 8.66
CA PHE A 88 0.97 0.66 9.96
C PHE A 88 0.91 -0.57 10.86
N ASP A 89 -0.10 -1.43 10.70
CA ASP A 89 -0.26 -2.65 11.50
C ASP A 89 0.95 -3.58 11.36
N CYS A 90 1.66 -3.54 10.22
CA CYS A 90 2.85 -4.39 10.03
C CYS A 90 4.00 -4.05 10.99
N PHE A 91 4.00 -2.86 11.61
CA PHE A 91 5.00 -2.53 12.64
C PHE A 91 4.78 -3.32 13.94
N ALA A 92 3.54 -3.76 14.22
CA ALA A 92 3.22 -4.57 15.39
C ALA A 92 3.62 -6.05 15.20
N ALA A 93 3.64 -6.53 13.96
CA ALA A 93 4.06 -7.88 13.59
C ALA A 93 5.17 -7.84 12.53
N PRO A 94 6.43 -7.53 12.92
CA PRO A 94 7.51 -7.33 11.96
C PRO A 94 7.79 -8.59 11.13
N GLY A 95 7.87 -8.40 9.81
CA GLY A 95 8.15 -9.46 8.84
C GLY A 95 6.91 -10.16 8.29
N GLU A 96 5.76 -10.04 8.95
CA GLU A 96 4.50 -10.54 8.42
C GLU A 96 4.02 -9.72 7.22
N THR A 97 3.46 -10.43 6.24
CA THR A 97 2.86 -9.81 5.05
C THR A 97 1.37 -9.60 5.29
N LEU A 98 0.96 -8.35 5.40
CA LEU A 98 -0.44 -7.95 5.49
C LEU A 98 -0.98 -7.66 4.10
N VAL A 99 -2.13 -8.25 3.77
CA VAL A 99 -2.84 -8.00 2.52
C VAL A 99 -4.17 -7.33 2.83
N GLN A 100 -4.53 -6.31 2.07
CA GLN A 100 -5.77 -5.57 2.26
C GLN A 100 -6.40 -5.15 0.94
N HIS A 101 -7.70 -5.37 0.82
CA HIS A 101 -8.57 -4.77 -0.19
C HIS A 101 -9.07 -3.42 0.33
N ILE A 102 -8.69 -2.32 -0.31
CA ILE A 102 -9.13 -0.96 0.06
C ILE A 102 -9.96 -0.33 -1.05
N GLY A 103 -10.93 0.50 -0.64
CA GLY A 103 -11.76 1.30 -1.54
C GLY A 103 -11.65 2.78 -1.21
N LEU A 104 -11.50 3.62 -2.22
CA LEU A 104 -11.47 5.07 -2.08
C LEU A 104 -12.86 5.68 -2.32
N PRO A 105 -13.09 6.94 -1.88
CA PRO A 105 -14.40 7.59 -2.06
C PRO A 105 -14.81 7.80 -3.53
N ASP A 106 -13.86 7.80 -4.47
CA ASP A 106 -14.12 7.89 -5.91
C ASP A 106 -14.49 6.55 -6.55
N GLY A 107 -14.57 5.48 -5.75
CA GLY A 107 -14.88 4.12 -6.20
C GLY A 107 -13.67 3.31 -6.65
N ALA A 108 -12.47 3.91 -6.71
CA ALA A 108 -11.26 3.18 -7.03
C ALA A 108 -10.93 2.15 -5.95
N ARG A 109 -10.53 0.94 -6.36
CA ARG A 109 -10.28 -0.18 -5.45
C ARG A 109 -8.91 -0.77 -5.70
N TYR A 110 -8.21 -1.09 -4.62
CA TYR A 110 -6.83 -1.55 -4.68
C TYR A 110 -6.63 -2.79 -3.83
N LEU A 111 -5.82 -3.70 -4.35
CA LEU A 111 -5.11 -4.69 -3.56
C LEU A 111 -3.83 -4.04 -3.03
N THR A 112 -3.61 -4.11 -1.72
CA THR A 112 -2.40 -3.58 -1.09
C THR A 112 -1.74 -4.65 -0.24
N ILE A 113 -0.42 -4.64 -0.24
CA ILE A 113 0.44 -5.57 0.49
C ILE A 113 1.40 -4.71 1.32
N ALA A 114 1.50 -4.97 2.61
CA ALA A 114 2.38 -4.25 3.52
C ALA A 114 3.19 -5.20 4.39
N ARG A 115 4.49 -4.93 4.55
CA ARG A 115 5.38 -5.66 5.46
C ARG A 115 6.53 -4.79 5.91
N THR A 116 7.07 -5.02 7.10
CA THR A 116 8.29 -4.32 7.50
C THR A 116 9.54 -4.92 6.85
N VAL A 117 10.51 -4.07 6.56
CA VAL A 117 11.90 -4.45 6.29
C VAL A 117 12.84 -3.69 7.21
N GLU A 118 13.95 -4.32 7.55
CA GLU A 118 15.00 -3.72 8.37
C GLU A 118 16.20 -3.37 7.49
N SER A 119 16.81 -2.21 7.74
CA SER A 119 18.14 -1.95 7.23
C SER A 119 19.16 -2.87 7.90
N VAL A 120 20.33 -3.00 7.28
CA VAL A 120 21.49 -3.66 7.89
C VAL A 120 21.67 -3.15 9.32
N ARG A 121 21.75 -4.09 10.28
CA ARG A 121 21.97 -3.78 11.69
C ARG A 121 23.35 -3.16 11.86
N THR A 122 23.40 -2.07 12.60
CA THR A 122 24.63 -1.38 12.98
C THR A 122 25.13 -1.91 14.33
N ARG A 123 26.33 -1.46 14.75
CA ARG A 123 26.87 -1.83 16.07
C ARG A 123 25.97 -1.32 17.19
N HIS A 124 25.89 -2.05 18.28
CA HIS A 124 25.24 -1.58 19.51
C HIS A 124 25.82 -0.20 19.93
N PRO A 125 24.98 0.76 20.38
CA PRO A 125 23.54 0.69 20.64
C PRO A 125 22.65 1.03 19.44
N PHE A 126 23.20 1.18 18.23
CA PHE A 126 22.42 1.59 17.07
C PHE A 126 21.56 0.44 16.55
N THR A 127 20.26 0.67 16.48
CA THR A 127 19.31 -0.25 15.82
C THR A 127 19.19 0.11 14.34
N GLY A 128 19.12 -0.92 13.49
CA GLY A 128 18.78 -0.71 12.07
C GLY A 128 17.44 0.01 11.93
N ARG A 129 17.30 0.80 10.87
CA ARG A 129 16.04 1.49 10.56
C ARG A 129 15.01 0.46 10.10
N ARG A 130 13.90 0.35 10.83
CA ARG A 130 12.71 -0.40 10.41
C ARG A 130 11.76 0.50 9.64
N VAL A 131 11.29 0.03 8.50
CA VAL A 131 10.33 0.73 7.64
C VAL A 131 9.26 -0.26 7.18
N ALA A 132 8.06 0.21 6.90
CA ALA A 132 7.05 -0.51 6.16
C ALA A 132 7.30 -0.33 4.65
N LEU A 133 7.36 -1.44 3.93
CA LEU A 133 7.14 -1.44 2.49
C LEU A 133 5.67 -1.66 2.25
N CYS A 134 5.10 -0.85 1.37
CA CYS A 134 3.78 -1.12 0.83
C CYS A 134 3.84 -1.11 -0.69
N ILE A 135 3.27 -2.14 -1.29
CA ILE A 135 2.98 -2.17 -2.72
C ILE A 135 1.49 -2.41 -2.94
N GLY A 136 1.01 -2.07 -4.13
CA GLY A 136 -0.35 -2.44 -4.50
C GLY A 136 -0.64 -2.13 -5.95
N CYS A 137 -1.77 -2.61 -6.42
CA CYS A 137 -2.26 -2.43 -7.78
C CYS A 137 -3.78 -2.27 -7.75
N ASP A 138 -4.34 -1.86 -8.89
CA ASP A 138 -5.79 -1.89 -9.08
C ASP A 138 -6.32 -3.31 -8.80
N VAL A 139 -7.49 -3.39 -8.17
CA VAL A 139 -8.09 -4.67 -7.77
C VAL A 139 -8.40 -5.58 -8.97
N SER A 140 -8.58 -5.02 -10.17
CA SER A 140 -8.76 -5.80 -11.41
C SER A 140 -7.58 -6.73 -11.72
N HIS A 141 -6.39 -6.45 -11.18
CA HIS A 141 -5.21 -7.29 -11.32
C HIS A 141 -5.04 -8.33 -10.20
N ALA A 142 -5.96 -8.40 -9.23
CA ALA A 142 -5.77 -9.25 -8.05
C ALA A 142 -5.59 -10.74 -8.38
N SER A 143 -6.26 -11.26 -9.43
CA SER A 143 -6.09 -12.66 -9.86
C SER A 143 -4.70 -12.97 -10.42
N ALA A 144 -3.98 -11.95 -10.91
CA ALA A 144 -2.61 -12.09 -11.41
C ALA A 144 -1.57 -12.06 -10.28
N VAL A 145 -1.98 -11.79 -9.04
CA VAL A 145 -1.11 -11.59 -7.88
C VAL A 145 -1.47 -12.59 -6.79
N VAL A 146 -0.49 -13.38 -6.31
CA VAL A 146 -0.72 -14.47 -5.34
C VAL A 146 -1.45 -14.00 -4.08
N TYR A 147 -1.17 -12.78 -3.63
CA TYR A 147 -1.79 -12.18 -2.45
C TYR A 147 -3.30 -11.93 -2.62
N GLY A 148 -3.79 -11.84 -3.87
CA GLY A 148 -5.21 -11.67 -4.16
C GLY A 148 -6.07 -12.86 -3.75
N ASP A 149 -5.50 -14.07 -3.67
CA ASP A 149 -6.21 -15.28 -3.28
C ASP A 149 -6.76 -15.22 -1.84
N THR A 150 -6.15 -14.38 -1.00
CA THR A 150 -6.55 -14.20 0.41
C THR A 150 -7.69 -13.19 0.61
N LEU A 151 -8.09 -12.49 -0.46
CA LEU A 151 -9.05 -11.39 -0.38
C LEU A 151 -10.46 -11.81 -0.76
N ALA A 152 -11.43 -11.35 0.02
CA ALA A 152 -12.85 -11.45 -0.32
C ALA A 152 -13.22 -10.40 -1.39
N LEU A 153 -12.98 -10.71 -2.66
CA LEU A 153 -13.20 -9.78 -3.80
C LEU A 153 -14.59 -9.85 -4.42
N GLY A 154 -15.45 -10.77 -3.94
CA GLY A 154 -16.76 -11.05 -4.54
C GLY A 154 -17.75 -9.89 -4.52
N SER A 155 -17.52 -8.87 -3.69
CA SER A 155 -18.39 -7.69 -3.65
C SER A 155 -17.64 -6.39 -3.33
N PRO A 156 -18.04 -5.23 -3.90
CA PRO A 156 -17.42 -3.94 -3.61
C PRO A 156 -17.46 -3.53 -2.14
N GLU A 157 -18.50 -3.90 -1.38
CA GLU A 157 -18.60 -3.59 0.06
C GLU A 157 -17.53 -4.25 0.92
N ASN A 158 -16.84 -5.28 0.41
CA ASN A 158 -15.72 -5.91 1.11
C ASN A 158 -14.46 -5.03 1.09
N ALA A 159 -14.41 -4.01 0.23
CA ALA A 159 -13.30 -3.07 0.20
C ALA A 159 -13.35 -2.18 1.44
N VAL A 160 -12.27 -2.13 2.21
CA VAL A 160 -12.21 -1.25 3.39
C VAL A 160 -12.21 0.21 2.95
N PRO A 161 -13.23 1.02 3.31
CA PRO A 161 -13.27 2.43 2.96
C PRO A 161 -12.05 3.15 3.52
N THR A 162 -11.24 3.74 2.65
CA THR A 162 -9.93 4.30 2.97
C THR A 162 -9.80 5.68 2.34
N GLY A 163 -9.20 6.62 3.06
CA GLY A 163 -8.94 7.97 2.56
C GLY A 163 -7.48 8.21 2.23
N VAL A 164 -7.18 9.32 1.54
CA VAL A 164 -5.79 9.74 1.29
C VAL A 164 -5.18 10.51 2.47
N ALA A 165 -5.95 11.42 3.07
CA ALA A 165 -5.61 12.15 4.29
C ALA A 165 -6.89 12.73 4.91
N CYS A 166 -7.02 12.76 6.24
CA CYS A 166 -8.27 13.13 6.91
C CYS A 166 -8.82 14.51 6.47
N ARG A 167 -7.95 15.50 6.26
CA ARG A 167 -8.34 16.87 5.85
C ARG A 167 -8.97 16.98 4.46
N VAL A 168 -8.85 15.96 3.62
CA VAL A 168 -9.43 15.91 2.26
C VAL A 168 -10.23 14.63 2.01
N CYS A 169 -10.37 13.78 3.04
CA CYS A 169 -11.02 12.49 2.93
C CYS A 169 -12.54 12.65 3.02
N LEU A 170 -13.27 12.04 2.10
CA LEU A 170 -14.73 12.06 2.03
C LEU A 170 -15.39 10.77 2.53
N VAL A 171 -14.65 9.85 3.17
CA VAL A 171 -15.25 8.66 3.80
C VAL A 171 -16.22 9.11 4.91
N PRO A 172 -17.53 8.85 4.78
CA PRO A 172 -18.52 9.29 5.76
C PRO A 172 -18.39 8.50 7.05
N ASN A 173 -18.85 9.08 8.16
CA ASN A 173 -19.02 8.38 9.45
C ASN A 173 -17.78 7.61 9.92
N CYS A 174 -16.59 8.12 9.61
CA CYS A 174 -15.32 7.42 9.83
C CYS A 174 -14.88 7.52 11.30
N PRO A 175 -14.87 6.41 12.07
CA PRO A 175 -14.54 6.45 13.49
C PRO A 175 -13.08 6.77 13.78
N THR A 176 -12.18 6.52 12.83
CA THR A 176 -10.74 6.75 12.96
C THR A 176 -10.28 8.09 12.37
N ARG A 177 -11.23 9.01 12.08
CA ARG A 177 -10.89 10.29 11.47
C ARG A 177 -10.20 11.20 12.49
N ALA A 178 -8.98 11.64 12.17
CA ALA A 178 -8.17 12.46 13.07
C ALA A 178 -8.39 13.98 12.91
N ALA A 179 -8.94 14.42 11.76
CA ALA A 179 -9.20 15.83 11.49
C ALA A 179 -10.45 16.00 10.60
N PRO A 180 -11.20 17.11 10.73
CA PRO A 180 -12.35 17.39 9.87
C PRO A 180 -11.88 17.60 8.42
N ALA A 181 -12.72 17.22 7.47
CA ALA A 181 -12.46 17.51 6.06
C ALA A 181 -12.61 19.02 5.82
N MET A 182 -11.63 19.64 5.15
CA MET A 182 -11.65 21.08 4.86
C MET A 182 -12.68 21.45 3.79
N THR A 183 -13.15 20.45 3.03
CA THR A 183 -14.10 20.62 1.92
C THR A 183 -15.55 20.41 2.32
N GLN A 184 -15.84 20.12 3.59
CA GLN A 184 -17.20 19.87 4.07
C GLN A 184 -17.50 20.66 5.33
N PRO A 185 -18.69 21.27 5.43
CA PRO A 185 -19.13 21.95 6.65
C PRO A 185 -19.32 20.92 7.78
N LEU A 186 -18.79 21.24 8.95
CA LEU A 186 -18.98 20.42 10.15
C LEU A 186 -20.39 20.63 10.68
N LYS A 187 -21.11 19.53 10.92
CA LYS A 187 -22.40 19.55 11.60
C LYS A 187 -22.18 19.40 13.11
N LEU A 188 -22.53 20.46 13.84
CA LEU A 188 -22.47 20.47 15.31
C LEU A 188 -23.88 20.30 15.86
N ASP A 189 -24.08 19.22 16.61
CA ASP A 189 -25.32 18.95 17.32
C ASP A 189 -25.00 18.75 18.81
N PRO A 190 -25.39 19.69 19.70
CA PRO A 190 -25.06 19.61 21.12
C PRO A 190 -25.79 18.48 21.84
N TRP A 191 -26.82 17.88 21.23
CA TRP A 191 -27.64 16.82 21.83
C TRP A 191 -27.29 15.43 21.32
N ARG A 192 -26.35 15.32 20.37
CA ARG A 192 -25.99 14.05 19.73
C ARG A 192 -24.51 13.74 19.89
N LYS A 193 -24.22 12.56 20.44
CA LYS A 193 -22.86 11.99 20.50
C LYS A 193 -22.75 10.80 19.53
N ASN A 194 -21.99 10.96 18.46
CA ASN A 194 -21.77 9.89 17.48
C ASN A 194 -20.59 8.98 17.87
N THR A 195 -20.51 7.81 17.22
CA THR A 195 -19.35 6.90 17.31
C THR A 195 -18.16 7.37 16.46
N TRP A 196 -18.36 8.38 15.61
CA TRP A 196 -17.31 9.05 14.84
C TRP A 196 -17.07 10.48 15.33
N PRO A 197 -15.83 10.97 15.29
CA PRO A 197 -15.46 12.27 15.86
C PRO A 197 -15.97 13.49 15.07
N PHE A 198 -16.25 13.35 13.76
CA PHE A 198 -16.71 14.47 12.92
C PHE A 198 -17.89 14.04 12.04
N GLU A 199 -19.01 14.75 12.17
CA GLU A 199 -20.19 14.65 11.29
C GLU A 199 -20.19 15.85 10.32
N PHE A 200 -20.53 15.60 9.06
CA PHE A 200 -20.60 16.64 8.03
C PHE A 200 -22.04 16.83 7.58
N ALA A 201 -22.40 18.06 7.17
CA ALA A 201 -23.73 18.38 6.66
C ALA A 201 -23.90 17.99 5.19
#